data_AF-A0A7S7RNI9-F1
#
_entry.id   AF-A0A7S7RNI9-F1
#
_cell.length_a   1.000
_cell.length_b   1.000
_cell.length_c   1.000
_cell.angle_alpha   90.00
_cell.angle_beta   90.00
_cell.angle_gamma   90.00
#
_symmetry.space_group_name_H-M   'P 1'
#
loop_
_entity.id
_entity.type
_entity.pdbx_description
1 polymer ?
#
loop_
_entity_poly.entity_id
_entity_poly.type
_entity_poly.pdbx_seq_one_letter_code
_entity_poly.pdbx_strand_id
1 'polypeptide(L)'
;MSFEEFTYEFGTLIKQSRNTRGMSLQALALETGIVYDQIQKIESAKHGGVLINTYVKLLSGLKVSLSFTKNDSIRTKLIPVSNEVLIFIDEIFLGLSSDSSLQFLNMNYPLFMKHIGELLMQKRKGLNLTQKQLAKKANISNTTLVHIEGGEHSFRLATLHKIATVLNNR
;
A
#
# COMPACT_ATOMS: atom_id res chain seq x y z
N MET A 1 7.29 3.28 11.74
CA MET A 1 6.66 1.94 11.63
C MET A 1 7.57 1.06 10.80
N SER A 2 7.92 -0.13 11.28
CA SER A 2 8.66 -1.13 10.50
C SER A 2 7.76 -1.77 9.43
N PHE A 3 8.35 -2.41 8.43
CA PHE A 3 7.57 -3.16 7.43
C PHE A 3 6.75 -4.29 8.09
N GLU A 4 7.30 -4.94 9.10
CA GLU A 4 6.64 -6.02 9.84
C GLU A 4 5.42 -5.51 10.61
N GLU A 5 5.57 -4.38 11.31
CA GLU A 5 4.46 -3.69 11.98
C GLU A 5 3.35 -3.33 11.00
N PHE A 6 3.70 -2.74 9.85
CA PHE A 6 2.73 -2.42 8.80
C PHE A 6 1.97 -3.66 8.31
N THR A 7 2.68 -4.76 8.03
CA THR A 7 2.04 -6.00 7.55
C THR A 7 1.10 -6.60 8.58
N TYR A 8 1.47 -6.52 9.87
CA TYR A 8 0.64 -6.98 10.97
C TYR A 8 -0.62 -6.15 11.14
N GLU A 9 -0.49 -4.82 11.14
CA GLU A 9 -1.63 -3.91 11.25
C GLU A 9 -2.58 -4.08 10.06
N PHE A 10 -2.03 -4.21 8.85
CA PHE A 10 -2.83 -4.47 7.67
C PHE A 10 -3.63 -5.78 7.77
N GLY A 11 -2.98 -6.90 8.11
CA GLY A 11 -3.65 -8.18 8.29
C GLY A 11 -4.78 -8.12 9.33
N THR A 12 -4.50 -7.45 10.45
CA THR A 12 -5.48 -7.22 11.52
C THR A 12 -6.68 -6.41 11.03
N LEU A 13 -6.43 -5.37 10.23
CA LEU A 13 -7.49 -4.53 9.69
C LEU A 13 -8.37 -5.28 8.69
N ILE A 14 -7.78 -6.04 7.78
CA ILE A 14 -8.53 -6.86 6.82
C ILE A 14 -9.46 -7.82 7.58
N LYS A 15 -8.93 -8.48 8.62
CA LYS A 15 -9.71 -9.37 9.48
C LYS A 15 -10.85 -8.63 10.19
N GLN A 16 -10.58 -7.47 10.78
CA GLN A 16 -11.60 -6.66 11.46
C GLN A 16 -12.69 -6.20 10.49
N SER A 17 -12.30 -5.66 9.33
CA SER A 17 -13.21 -5.19 8.27
C SER A 17 -14.09 -6.31 7.73
N ARG A 18 -13.52 -7.51 7.57
CA ARG A 18 -14.26 -8.69 7.14
C ARG A 18 -15.28 -9.11 8.20
N ASN A 19 -14.87 -9.14 9.47
CA ASN A 19 -15.73 -9.55 10.59
C ASN A 19 -16.87 -8.56 10.87
N THR A 20 -16.61 -7.25 10.82
CA THR A 20 -17.65 -6.22 11.00
C THR A 20 -18.73 -6.28 9.93
N ARG A 21 -18.39 -6.82 8.75
CA ARG A 21 -19.30 -7.07 7.64
C ARG A 21 -19.96 -8.45 7.67
N GLY A 22 -19.68 -9.27 8.68
CA GLY A 22 -20.19 -10.64 8.76
C GLY A 22 -19.69 -11.56 7.64
N MET A 23 -18.59 -11.20 6.96
CA MET A 23 -18.06 -12.00 5.85
C MET A 23 -17.18 -13.15 6.38
N SER A 24 -17.37 -14.35 5.83
CA SER A 24 -16.41 -15.44 6.01
C SER A 24 -15.17 -15.22 5.15
N LEU A 25 -14.06 -15.90 5.48
CA LEU A 25 -12.86 -15.89 4.64
C LEU A 25 -13.16 -16.40 3.21
N GLN A 26 -14.03 -17.41 3.09
CA GLN A 26 -14.47 -17.95 1.80
C GLN A 26 -15.28 -16.92 1.01
N ALA A 27 -16.17 -16.17 1.68
CA ALA A 27 -16.93 -15.11 1.02
C ALA A 27 -16.00 -14.01 0.48
N LEU A 28 -15.00 -13.60 1.28
CA LEU A 28 -14.03 -12.60 0.82
C LEU A 28 -13.15 -13.13 -0.33
N ALA A 29 -12.76 -14.40 -0.30
CA ALA A 29 -12.01 -15.04 -1.38
C ALA A 29 -12.80 -15.02 -2.70
N LEU A 30 -14.09 -15.35 -2.64
CA LEU A 30 -14.98 -15.31 -3.80
C LEU A 30 -15.14 -13.89 -4.35
N GLU A 31 -15.41 -12.93 -3.46
CA GLU A 31 -15.62 -11.51 -3.83
C GLU A 31 -14.38 -10.88 -4.49
N THR A 32 -13.20 -11.21 -3.97
CA THR A 32 -11.93 -10.58 -4.40
C THR A 32 -11.19 -11.35 -5.50
N GLY A 33 -11.59 -12.61 -5.73
CA GLY A 33 -10.85 -13.56 -6.57
C GLY A 33 -9.45 -13.89 -6.03
N ILE A 34 -9.24 -13.74 -4.72
CA ILE A 34 -7.98 -14.10 -4.04
C ILE A 34 -8.14 -15.47 -3.41
N VAL A 35 -7.10 -16.30 -3.49
CA VAL A 35 -7.10 -17.63 -2.90
C VAL A 35 -7.25 -17.54 -1.38
N TYR A 36 -8.17 -18.33 -0.82
CA TYR A 36 -8.46 -18.39 0.62
C TYR A 36 -7.21 -18.43 1.51
N ASP A 37 -6.26 -19.33 1.22
CA ASP A 37 -5.02 -19.49 1.99
C ASP A 37 -4.14 -18.23 1.98
N GLN A 38 -4.16 -17.48 0.87
CA GLN A 38 -3.46 -16.20 0.81
C GLN A 38 -4.09 -15.17 1.74
N ILE A 39 -5.42 -15.09 1.78
CA ILE A 39 -6.13 -14.19 2.72
C ILE A 39 -5.85 -14.60 4.16
N GLN A 40 -5.88 -15.90 4.47
CA GLN A 40 -5.57 -16.39 5.81
C GLN A 40 -4.13 -16.05 6.25
N LYS A 41 -3.16 -16.20 5.35
CA LYS A 41 -1.76 -15.79 5.60
C LYS A 41 -1.63 -14.28 5.81
N ILE A 42 -2.39 -13.49 5.06
CA ILE A 42 -2.45 -12.03 5.22
C ILE A 42 -3.02 -11.66 6.60
N GLU A 43 -4.18 -12.20 6.97
CA GLU A 43 -4.81 -11.91 8.27
C GLU A 43 -4.01 -12.39 9.48
N SER A 44 -3.13 -13.39 9.29
CA SER A 44 -2.26 -13.90 10.35
C SER A 44 -0.88 -13.25 10.39
N ALA A 45 -0.60 -12.27 9.51
CA ALA A 45 0.72 -11.66 9.31
C ALA A 45 1.84 -12.66 8.94
N LYS A 46 1.50 -13.91 8.60
CA LYS A 46 2.43 -14.99 8.24
C LYS A 46 2.68 -14.99 6.73
N HIS A 47 3.07 -13.85 6.16
CA HIS A 47 3.29 -13.72 4.73
C HIS A 47 4.65 -13.09 4.41
N GLY A 48 5.36 -13.64 3.42
CA GLY A 48 6.66 -13.11 2.93
C GLY A 48 6.55 -11.85 2.07
N GLY A 49 5.56 -11.01 2.36
CA GLY A 49 5.14 -9.86 1.56
C GLY A 49 3.95 -10.14 0.64
N VAL A 50 3.19 -9.08 0.35
CA VAL A 50 1.95 -9.09 -0.44
C VAL A 50 2.17 -8.24 -1.70
N LEU A 51 1.60 -8.69 -2.82
CA LEU A 51 1.56 -7.88 -4.04
C LEU A 51 0.56 -6.74 -3.87
N ILE A 52 0.89 -5.57 -4.42
CA ILE A 52 -0.02 -4.42 -4.38
C ILE A 52 -1.38 -4.74 -5.01
N ASN A 53 -1.43 -5.52 -6.09
CA ASN A 53 -2.71 -5.95 -6.67
C ASN A 53 -3.57 -6.74 -5.66
N THR A 54 -2.95 -7.66 -4.90
CA THR A 54 -3.66 -8.41 -3.85
C THR A 54 -4.20 -7.47 -2.77
N TYR A 55 -3.42 -6.45 -2.41
CA TYR A 55 -3.86 -5.39 -1.50
C TYR A 55 -5.10 -4.68 -2.04
N VAL A 56 -5.03 -4.12 -3.25
CA VAL A 56 -6.12 -3.38 -3.89
C VAL A 56 -7.38 -4.24 -4.03
N LYS A 57 -7.23 -5.51 -4.42
CA LYS A 57 -8.35 -6.46 -4.51
C LYS A 57 -9.04 -6.68 -3.16
N LEU A 58 -8.29 -6.90 -2.08
CA LEU A 58 -8.88 -7.05 -0.74
C LEU A 58 -9.68 -5.82 -0.34
N LEU A 59 -9.15 -4.62 -0.60
CA LEU A 59 -9.85 -3.37 -0.32
C LEU A 59 -11.12 -3.23 -1.13
N SER A 60 -11.06 -3.54 -2.43
CA SER A 60 -12.22 -3.48 -3.30
C SER A 60 -13.34 -4.44 -2.84
N GLY A 61 -13.02 -5.68 -2.49
CA GLY A 61 -14.02 -6.64 -2.01
C GLY A 61 -14.58 -6.30 -0.63
N LEU A 62 -13.79 -5.64 0.21
CA LEU A 62 -14.27 -5.11 1.48
C LEU A 62 -14.98 -3.75 1.33
N LYS A 63 -15.00 -3.16 0.13
CA LYS A 63 -15.44 -1.77 -0.14
C LYS A 63 -14.85 -0.79 0.88
N VAL A 64 -13.54 -0.92 1.03
CA VAL A 64 -12.70 -0.17 1.97
C VAL A 64 -11.93 0.86 1.18
N SER A 65 -11.93 2.08 1.69
CA SER A 65 -11.31 3.23 1.06
C SER A 65 -9.92 3.45 1.64
N LEU A 66 -9.00 3.97 0.83
CA LEU A 66 -7.68 4.41 1.29
C LEU A 66 -7.73 5.93 1.50
N SER A 67 -7.37 6.40 2.68
CA SER A 67 -7.14 7.83 2.93
C SER A 67 -5.72 8.08 3.39
N PHE A 68 -5.15 9.16 2.90
CA PHE A 68 -3.86 9.66 3.34
C PHE A 68 -4.15 10.90 4.19
N THR A 69 -3.84 10.88 5.49
CA THR A 69 -3.97 12.07 6.35
C THR A 69 -2.65 12.44 6.98
N LYS A 70 -2.35 13.74 6.93
CA LYS A 70 -1.31 14.39 7.71
C LYS A 70 -1.71 14.35 9.19
N ASN A 71 -0.84 13.82 10.05
CA ASN A 71 -1.00 14.06 11.48
C ASN A 71 0.36 14.17 12.18
N ASP A 72 0.57 15.29 12.88
CA ASP A 72 1.76 15.68 13.64
C ASP A 72 1.96 14.85 14.93
N SER A 73 1.47 13.61 14.97
CA SER A 73 1.54 12.77 16.17
C SER A 73 1.64 11.31 15.79
N ILE A 74 2.85 10.80 15.99
CA ILE A 74 3.31 9.42 16.03
C ILE A 74 2.16 8.41 16.24
N ARG A 75 1.66 7.84 15.14
CA ARG A 75 1.04 6.52 14.95
C ARG A 75 -0.03 6.63 13.86
N THR A 76 0.23 5.98 12.74
CA THR A 76 -0.79 5.57 11.79
C THR A 76 -1.93 4.91 12.57
N LYS A 77 -3.11 5.53 12.59
CA LYS A 77 -4.29 4.93 13.21
C LYS A 77 -5.26 4.61 12.09
N LEU A 78 -5.47 3.32 11.88
CA LEU A 78 -6.51 2.82 10.99
C LEU A 78 -7.86 3.07 11.67
N ILE A 79 -8.63 4.04 11.16
CA ILE A 79 -9.93 4.41 11.74
C ILE A 79 -11.04 3.96 10.78
N PRO A 80 -11.95 3.06 11.20
CA PRO A 80 -13.17 2.80 10.45
C PRO A 80 -14.09 4.02 10.55
N VAL A 81 -14.50 4.59 9.42
CA VAL A 81 -15.59 5.57 9.38
C VAL A 81 -16.85 4.82 8.96
N SER A 82 -18.02 5.22 9.48
CA SER A 82 -19.27 4.49 9.27
C SER A 82 -19.49 4.13 7.79
N ASN A 83 -19.55 2.81 7.53
CA ASN A 83 -19.72 2.11 6.25
C ASN A 83 -18.51 1.92 5.32
N GLU A 84 -17.33 2.48 5.61
CA GLU A 84 -16.09 2.21 4.87
C GLU A 84 -14.89 2.17 5.84
N VAL A 85 -14.12 1.08 5.82
CA VAL A 85 -12.84 1.10 6.55
C VAL A 85 -11.91 2.04 5.79
N LEU A 86 -11.28 2.98 6.49
CA LEU A 86 -10.27 3.85 5.93
C LEU A 86 -8.89 3.33 6.30
N ILE A 87 -8.14 2.90 5.29
CA ILE A 87 -6.74 2.55 5.46
C ILE A 87 -5.90 3.80 5.30
N PHE A 88 -5.21 4.14 6.37
CA PHE A 88 -4.16 5.14 6.40
C PHE A 88 -2.85 4.47 6.03
N ILE A 89 -2.42 4.65 4.79
CA ILE A 89 -1.02 4.42 4.45
C ILE A 89 -0.31 5.70 4.88
N ASP A 90 0.45 5.60 5.97
CA ASP A 90 1.12 6.73 6.60
C ASP A 90 1.88 7.56 5.55
N GLU A 91 1.96 8.88 5.77
CA GLU A 91 2.95 9.72 5.08
C GLU A 91 4.38 9.15 5.28
N ILE A 92 4.60 8.30 6.28
CA ILE A 92 5.85 7.56 6.49
C ILE A 92 6.06 6.43 5.45
N PHE A 93 5.01 5.77 4.99
CA PHE A 93 5.12 4.63 4.05
C PHE A 93 5.20 5.07 2.58
N LEU A 94 4.71 6.26 2.24
CA LEU A 94 4.88 6.85 0.89
C LEU A 94 5.70 8.14 0.95
N GLY A 95 5.37 9.08 1.84
CA GLY A 95 6.04 10.37 1.94
C GLY A 95 5.95 11.18 0.66
N LEU A 96 4.83 11.03 -0.07
CA LEU A 96 4.73 11.43 -1.47
C LEU A 96 4.00 12.75 -1.76
N SER A 97 3.42 13.46 -0.79
CA SER A 97 3.02 14.86 -1.01
C SER A 97 2.96 15.65 0.29
N SER A 98 3.33 16.93 0.23
CA SER A 98 3.15 17.91 1.30
C SER A 98 1.79 18.61 1.24
N ASP A 99 1.01 18.32 0.20
CA ASP A 99 -0.26 18.97 -0.08
C ASP A 99 -1.28 17.95 -0.55
N SER A 100 -2.49 18.10 -0.02
CA SER A 100 -3.73 17.42 -0.39
C SER A 100 -3.88 15.97 0.05
N SER A 101 -4.82 15.75 0.97
CA SER A 101 -5.40 14.47 1.35
C SER A 101 -5.95 13.75 0.11
N LEU A 102 -5.16 12.84 -0.46
CA LEU A 102 -5.62 12.02 -1.56
C LEU A 102 -6.61 10.97 -1.01
N GLN A 103 -7.88 11.11 -1.36
CA GLN A 103 -8.91 10.11 -1.11
C GLN A 103 -8.95 9.18 -2.33
N PHE A 104 -8.44 7.96 -2.19
CA PHE A 104 -8.40 6.98 -3.28
C PHE A 104 -9.69 6.15 -3.31
N LEU A 105 -10.81 6.84 -3.44
CA LEU A 105 -12.11 6.20 -3.66
C LEU A 105 -12.15 5.67 -5.10
N ASN A 106 -12.37 4.35 -5.27
CA ASN A 106 -12.72 3.72 -6.56
C ASN A 106 -11.72 3.92 -7.72
N MET A 107 -10.43 4.05 -7.46
CA MET A 107 -9.45 4.17 -8.54
C MET A 107 -9.26 2.82 -9.25
N ASN A 108 -9.45 2.79 -10.58
CA ASN A 108 -9.13 1.63 -11.41
C ASN A 108 -7.64 1.26 -11.23
N TYR A 109 -7.33 -0.03 -11.08
CA TYR A 109 -6.00 -0.54 -10.76
C TYR A 109 -4.85 0.06 -11.60
N PRO A 110 -4.96 0.21 -12.94
CA PRO A 110 -3.93 0.85 -13.74
C PRO A 110 -3.68 2.32 -13.36
N LEU A 111 -4.74 3.07 -13.04
CA LEU A 111 -4.63 4.47 -12.63
C LEU A 111 -3.96 4.59 -11.25
N PHE A 112 -4.28 3.67 -10.33
CA PHE A 112 -3.60 3.60 -9.03
C PHE A 112 -2.10 3.34 -9.18
N MET A 113 -1.72 2.38 -10.03
CA MET A 113 -0.32 2.05 -10.28
C MET A 113 0.44 3.20 -10.93
N LYS A 114 -0.17 3.85 -11.93
CA LYS A 114 0.38 5.04 -12.58
C LYS A 114 0.61 6.16 -11.58
N HIS A 115 -0.35 6.40 -10.69
CA HIS A 115 -0.24 7.45 -9.68
C HIS A 115 0.90 7.18 -8.68
N ILE A 116 1.02 5.94 -8.19
CA ILE A 116 2.16 5.56 -7.33
C ILE A 116 3.49 5.80 -8.06
N GLY A 117 3.59 5.42 -9.34
CA GLY A 117 4.78 5.65 -10.15
C GLY A 117 5.12 7.14 -10.32
N GLU A 118 4.13 7.96 -10.64
CA GLU A 118 4.27 9.41 -10.79
C GLU A 118 4.76 10.07 -9.50
N LEU A 119 4.17 9.70 -8.37
CA LEU A 119 4.53 10.21 -7.06
C LEU A 119 5.99 9.86 -6.68
N LEU A 120 6.38 8.60 -6.85
CA LEU A 120 7.76 8.16 -6.61
C LEU A 120 8.76 8.92 -7.49
N MET A 121 8.41 9.10 -8.78
CA MET A 121 9.21 9.87 -9.71
C MET A 121 9.36 11.33 -9.26
N GLN A 122 8.28 11.98 -8.86
CA GLN A 122 8.30 13.38 -8.41
C GLN A 122 9.21 13.56 -7.21
N LYS A 123 9.08 12.70 -6.19
CA LYS A 123 9.95 12.75 -5.00
C LYS A 123 11.40 12.46 -5.31
N ARG A 124 11.68 11.45 -6.14
CA ARG A 124 13.04 11.16 -6.61
C ARG A 124 13.67 12.38 -7.29
N LYS A 125 12.94 13.02 -8.21
CA LYS A 125 13.40 14.23 -8.92
C LYS A 125 13.60 15.40 -7.95
N GLY A 126 12.72 15.58 -6.97
CA GLY A 126 12.88 16.59 -5.92
C GLY A 126 14.12 16.41 -5.04
N LEU A 127 14.69 15.19 -5.00
CA LEU A 127 15.96 14.87 -4.33
C LEU A 127 17.17 14.88 -5.29
N ASN A 128 16.99 15.30 -6.55
CA ASN A 128 18.01 15.28 -7.61
C ASN A 128 18.66 13.90 -7.83
N LEU A 129 17.90 12.83 -7.64
CA LEU A 129 18.38 11.46 -7.86
C LEU A 129 18.02 10.96 -9.26
N THR A 130 18.96 10.27 -9.90
CA THR A 130 18.68 9.43 -11.07
C THR A 130 17.97 8.14 -10.65
N GLN A 131 17.27 7.48 -11.58
CA GLN A 131 16.67 6.16 -11.34
C GLN A 131 17.72 5.16 -10.85
N LYS A 132 18.90 5.13 -11.49
CA LYS A 132 20.01 4.23 -11.11
C LYS A 132 20.48 4.48 -9.67
N GLN A 133 20.56 5.73 -9.24
CA GLN A 133 20.95 6.06 -7.87
C GLN A 133 19.90 5.64 -6.84
N LEU A 134 18.62 5.90 -7.11
CA LEU A 134 17.53 5.47 -6.22
C LEU A 134 17.46 3.94 -6.14
N ALA A 135 17.51 3.25 -7.28
CA ALA A 135 17.49 1.79 -7.35
C ALA A 135 18.64 1.17 -6.54
N LYS A 136 19.86 1.73 -6.69
CA LYS A 136 21.03 1.30 -5.91
C LYS A 136 20.82 1.53 -4.41
N LYS A 137 20.36 2.72 -4.01
CA LYS A 137 20.10 3.04 -2.58
C LYS A 137 19.01 2.16 -1.98
N ALA A 138 17.97 1.84 -2.74
CA ALA A 138 16.85 0.99 -2.31
C ALA A 138 17.13 -0.52 -2.44
N ASN A 139 18.33 -0.90 -2.93
CA ASN A 139 18.72 -2.28 -3.19
C ASN A 139 17.68 -3.04 -4.05
N ILE A 140 17.34 -2.43 -5.20
CA ILE A 140 16.47 -3.01 -6.23
C ILE A 140 17.11 -2.84 -7.61
N SER A 141 16.62 -3.58 -8.60
CA SER A 141 17.11 -3.42 -9.96
C SER A 141 16.63 -2.11 -10.58
N ASN A 142 17.42 -1.51 -11.48
CA ASN A 142 17.03 -0.31 -12.19
C ASN A 142 15.80 -0.55 -13.09
N THR A 143 15.68 -1.73 -13.70
CA THR A 143 14.51 -2.11 -14.50
C THR A 143 13.25 -2.19 -13.64
N THR A 144 13.33 -2.77 -12.43
CA THR A 144 12.22 -2.77 -11.47
C THR A 144 11.76 -1.34 -11.15
N LEU A 145 12.69 -0.42 -10.90
CA LEU A 145 12.32 0.98 -10.63
C LEU A 145 11.67 1.66 -11.84
N VAL A 146 12.18 1.41 -13.05
CA VAL A 146 11.61 1.96 -14.31
C VAL A 146 10.17 1.49 -14.49
N HIS A 147 9.89 0.20 -14.32
CA HIS A 147 8.53 -0.33 -14.42
C HIS A 147 7.62 0.26 -13.34
N ILE A 148 8.11 0.38 -12.09
CA ILE A 148 7.34 0.99 -11.00
C ILE A 148 7.00 2.46 -11.30
N GLU A 149 7.98 3.26 -11.71
CA GLU A 149 7.76 4.68 -12.06
C GLU A 149 6.88 4.84 -13.30
N GLY A 150 6.89 3.87 -14.21
CA GLY A 150 5.99 3.80 -15.37
C GLY A 150 4.57 3.37 -15.02
N GLY A 151 4.30 2.92 -13.79
CA GLY A 151 3.00 2.34 -13.40
C GLY A 151 2.75 0.95 -14.01
N GLU A 152 3.80 0.27 -14.44
CA GLU A 152 3.75 -1.02 -15.11
C GLU A 152 3.89 -2.18 -14.12
N HIS A 153 3.03 -3.19 -14.27
CA HIS A 153 3.03 -4.46 -13.53
C HIS A 153 2.86 -4.34 -11.99
N SER A 154 2.25 -5.35 -11.38
CA SER A 154 2.18 -5.40 -9.91
C SER A 154 3.56 -5.67 -9.32
N PHE A 155 3.89 -4.96 -8.24
CA PHE A 155 5.08 -5.21 -7.43
C PHE A 155 4.72 -5.52 -5.98
N ARG A 156 5.72 -5.97 -5.21
CA ARG A 156 5.55 -6.28 -3.78
C ARG A 156 5.54 -4.99 -2.96
N LEU A 157 4.71 -4.95 -1.94
CA LEU A 157 4.71 -3.87 -0.94
C LEU A 157 6.07 -3.69 -0.26
N ALA A 158 6.83 -4.77 -0.07
CA ALA A 158 8.19 -4.70 0.45
C ALA A 158 9.13 -3.88 -0.46
N THR A 159 8.95 -3.98 -1.78
CA THR A 159 9.71 -3.19 -2.76
C THR A 159 9.35 -1.72 -2.65
N LEU A 160 8.05 -1.41 -2.54
CA LEU A 160 7.57 -0.04 -2.34
C LEU A 160 8.15 0.56 -1.05
N HIS A 161 8.10 -0.19 0.05
CA HIS A 161 8.65 0.22 1.33
C HIS A 161 10.14 0.55 1.22
N LYS A 162 10.96 -0.31 0.58
CA LYS A 162 12.39 -0.03 0.38
C LYS A 162 12.64 1.30 -0.35
N ILE A 163 11.85 1.58 -1.40
CA ILE A 163 11.97 2.84 -2.15
C ILE A 163 11.56 4.00 -1.26
N ALA A 164 10.41 3.91 -0.59
CA ALA A 164 9.91 4.96 0.28
C ALA A 164 10.86 5.27 1.45
N THR A 165 11.45 4.25 2.08
CA THR A 165 12.46 4.44 3.13
C THR A 165 13.63 5.30 2.64
N VAL A 166 14.11 5.07 1.41
CA VAL A 166 15.20 5.88 0.83
C VAL A 166 14.76 7.31 0.52
N LEU A 167 13.51 7.50 0.07
CA LEU A 167 12.97 8.81 -0.26
C LEU A 167 12.62 9.64 1.00
N ASN A 168 12.35 8.98 2.13
CA ASN A 168 11.92 9.61 3.38
C ASN A 168 13.04 9.80 4.40
N ASN A 169 14.13 9.02 4.32
CA ASN A 169 15.31 9.25 5.14
C ASN A 169 16.05 10.50 4.63
N ARG A 170 15.70 11.66 5.21
CA ARG A 170 16.50 12.89 5.18
C ARG A 170 17.56 12.87 6.28
#